data_AF-A0A7V8ZGN5-F1
#
_entry.id   AF-A0A7V8ZGN5-F1
#
_cell.length_a   1.000
_cell.length_b   1.000
_cell.length_c   1.000
_cell.angle_alpha   90.00
_cell.angle_beta   90.00
_cell.angle_gamma   90.00
#
_symmetry.space_group_name_H-M   'P 1'
#
loop_
_entity.id
_entity.type
_entity.pdbx_description
1 polymer ?
#
loop_
_entity_poly.entity_id
_entity_poly.type
_entity_poly.pdbx_seq_one_letter_code
_entity_poly.pdbx_strand_id
1 'polypeptide(L)'
;MKTRTLGPNGPTVSALGLGCMGMSAFYGARDDEESLKTLNRALELGVSFWDTSDMYGPHTNERLLARVLDGRRDEVYLATKFGIKLDPADPRKRSIDGTPADDYRRFSPRFEGENFEKNLTVVDAVKDLADDKGVTPSQLALAWVMAQGEHVVPIPGTKRVRYLEENAAAAEIELAPE
;
A
#
# COMPACT_ATOMS: atom_id res chain seq x y z
N MET A 1 3.64 16.36 -4.23
CA MET A 1 2.62 15.35 -3.87
C MET A 1 1.26 16.03 -3.76
N LYS A 2 0.32 15.62 -4.61
CA LYS A 2 -1.10 16.03 -4.52
C LYS A 2 -1.71 15.50 -3.22
N THR A 3 -2.75 16.17 -2.72
CA THR A 3 -3.46 15.77 -1.49
C THR A 3 -4.93 15.42 -1.76
N ARG A 4 -5.53 14.63 -0.86
CA ARG A 4 -6.93 14.19 -0.90
C ARG A 4 -7.53 14.22 0.51
N THR A 5 -8.84 14.41 0.60
CA THR A 5 -9.57 14.40 1.87
C THR A 5 -10.33 13.09 2.04
N LEU A 6 -10.09 12.38 3.15
CA LEU A 6 -10.70 11.07 3.40
C LEU A 6 -12.13 11.19 3.94
N GLY A 7 -13.09 11.31 3.04
CA GLY A 7 -14.51 11.43 3.38
C GLY A 7 -14.91 12.84 3.87
N PRO A 8 -16.21 13.06 4.16
CA PRO A 8 -16.69 14.38 4.58
C PRO A 8 -16.06 14.80 5.92
N ASN A 9 -15.32 15.91 5.92
CA ASN A 9 -14.57 16.43 7.08
C ASN A 9 -13.44 15.51 7.59
N GLY A 10 -12.96 14.60 6.76
CA GLY A 10 -11.84 13.74 7.10
C GLY A 10 -10.49 14.46 7.09
N PRO A 11 -9.42 13.74 7.44
CA PRO A 11 -8.06 14.25 7.32
C PRO A 11 -7.69 14.49 5.85
N THR A 12 -6.89 15.52 5.62
CA THR A 12 -6.17 15.72 4.36
C THR A 12 -4.88 14.92 4.38
N VAL A 13 -4.69 14.07 3.37
CA VAL A 13 -3.54 13.18 3.27
C VAL A 13 -2.95 13.22 1.85
N SER A 14 -1.78 12.63 1.63
CA SER A 14 -1.22 12.45 0.29
C SER A 14 -2.14 11.61 -0.60
N ALA A 15 -2.21 11.95 -1.89
CA ALA A 15 -3.06 11.26 -2.87
C ALA A 15 -2.69 9.78 -3.06
N LEU A 16 -1.45 9.41 -2.69
CA LEU A 16 -0.97 8.04 -2.59
C LEU A 16 -0.40 7.82 -1.18
N GLY A 17 -0.75 6.70 -0.56
CA GLY A 17 -0.26 6.29 0.75
C GLY A 17 0.82 5.21 0.68
N LEU A 18 1.37 4.85 1.83
CA LEU A 18 2.41 3.83 1.98
C LEU A 18 1.89 2.65 2.81
N GLY A 19 1.87 1.46 2.21
CA GLY A 19 1.62 0.21 2.93
C GLY A 19 2.89 -0.33 3.60
N CYS A 20 2.93 -0.35 4.93
CA CYS A 20 4.14 -0.72 5.67
C CYS A 20 4.30 -2.24 5.94
N MET A 21 3.37 -3.07 5.44
CA MET A 21 3.34 -4.51 5.71
C MET A 21 4.68 -5.20 5.43
N GLY A 22 5.20 -5.07 4.20
CA GLY A 22 6.41 -5.77 3.72
C GLY A 22 7.71 -5.39 4.42
N MET A 23 7.69 -4.39 5.31
CA MET A 23 8.85 -3.97 6.12
C MET A 23 9.12 -4.92 7.28
N SER A 24 8.08 -5.51 7.87
CA SER A 24 8.21 -6.42 9.02
C SER A 24 7.37 -7.70 8.93
N ALA A 25 6.50 -7.82 7.92
CA ALA A 25 5.64 -8.99 7.71
C ALA A 25 5.46 -9.31 6.24
N PHE A 26 5.48 -10.62 5.94
CA PHE A 26 5.28 -11.16 4.60
C PHE A 26 6.30 -10.61 3.58
N TYR A 27 6.27 -11.14 2.35
CA TYR A 27 7.05 -10.65 1.21
C TYR A 27 8.56 -10.46 1.48
N GLY A 28 9.29 -11.58 1.58
CA GLY A 28 10.75 -11.62 1.64
C GLY A 28 11.33 -11.27 3.02
N ALA A 29 12.66 -11.23 3.09
CA ALA A 29 13.38 -10.99 4.34
C ALA A 29 13.17 -9.56 4.87
N ARG A 30 13.17 -9.42 6.19
CA ARG A 30 13.13 -8.12 6.88
C ARG A 30 14.49 -7.41 6.75
N ASP A 31 14.44 -6.11 6.50
CA ASP A 31 15.60 -5.23 6.43
C ASP A 31 15.20 -3.86 7.01
N ASP A 32 15.55 -3.63 8.27
CA ASP A 32 15.19 -2.39 8.99
C ASP A 32 15.93 -1.19 8.41
N GLU A 33 17.17 -1.35 7.93
CA GLU A 33 17.95 -0.24 7.38
C GLU A 33 17.31 0.29 6.11
N GLU A 34 16.97 -0.60 5.18
CA GLU A 34 16.30 -0.24 3.93
C GLU A 34 14.87 0.28 4.17
N SER A 35 14.17 -0.29 5.17
CA SER A 35 12.85 0.21 5.57
C SER A 35 12.92 1.62 6.15
N LEU A 36 13.90 1.92 7.00
CA LEU A 36 14.11 3.27 7.56
C LEU A 36 14.47 4.29 6.48
N LYS A 37 15.31 3.92 5.50
CA LYS A 37 15.59 4.76 4.32
C LYS A 37 14.30 5.06 3.55
N THR A 38 13.49 4.03 3.31
CA THR A 38 12.20 4.15 2.61
C THR A 38 11.22 5.06 3.36
N LEU A 39 11.11 4.91 4.69
CA LEU A 39 10.22 5.75 5.51
C LEU A 39 10.66 7.23 5.51
N ASN A 40 11.96 7.51 5.64
CA ASN A 40 12.45 8.88 5.55
C ASN A 40 12.21 9.48 4.16
N ARG A 41 12.46 8.68 3.10
CA ARG A 41 12.18 9.10 1.73
C ARG A 41 10.69 9.38 1.50
N ALA A 42 9.80 8.64 2.15
CA ALA A 42 8.36 8.88 2.05
C ALA A 42 8.00 10.26 2.58
N LEU A 43 8.60 10.69 3.71
CA LEU A 43 8.41 12.04 4.25
C LEU A 43 8.96 13.11 3.30
N GLU A 44 10.15 12.90 2.74
CA GLU A 44 10.74 13.84 1.76
C GLU A 44 9.88 14.02 0.51
N LEU A 45 9.23 12.95 0.05
CA LEU A 45 8.31 12.98 -1.09
C LEU A 45 6.92 13.54 -0.74
N GLY A 46 6.66 13.83 0.55
CA GLY A 46 5.36 14.29 1.04
C GLY A 46 4.29 13.21 1.11
N VAL A 47 4.67 11.92 1.18
CA VAL A 47 3.75 10.80 1.40
C VAL A 47 3.35 10.77 2.87
N SER A 48 2.21 11.37 3.19
CA SER A 48 1.72 11.58 4.56
C SER A 48 0.68 10.57 5.02
N PHE A 49 0.19 9.65 4.17
CA PHE A 49 -0.72 8.59 4.60
C PHE A 49 -0.01 7.25 4.77
N TRP A 50 0.15 6.76 6.00
CA TRP A 50 0.83 5.49 6.27
C TRP A 50 -0.12 4.45 6.85
N ASP A 51 -0.04 3.22 6.32
CA ASP A 51 -0.88 2.09 6.69
C ASP A 51 -0.08 0.99 7.40
N THR A 52 -0.53 0.59 8.59
CA THR A 52 0.07 -0.48 9.40
C THR A 52 -0.99 -1.36 10.08
N SER A 53 -0.54 -2.32 10.89
CA SER A 53 -1.35 -3.21 11.72
C SER A 53 -0.50 -3.83 12.82
N ASP A 54 -1.12 -4.11 13.97
CA ASP A 54 -0.53 -4.87 15.08
C ASP A 54 0.09 -6.21 14.64
N MET A 55 -0.49 -6.91 13.65
CA MET A 55 0.00 -8.21 13.19
C MET A 55 1.23 -8.13 12.31
N TYR A 56 1.64 -6.93 11.85
CA TYR A 56 2.77 -6.80 10.94
C TYR A 56 4.09 -7.07 11.69
N GLY A 57 4.44 -8.36 11.79
CA GLY A 57 5.62 -8.89 12.45
C GLY A 57 5.44 -8.76 13.95
N PRO A 58 4.47 -9.49 14.52
CA PRO A 58 3.54 -8.97 15.52
C PRO A 58 4.17 -7.92 16.46
N HIS A 59 3.63 -6.70 16.42
CA HIS A 59 4.02 -5.52 17.19
C HIS A 59 5.38 -4.89 16.84
N THR A 60 6.09 -5.36 15.79
CA THR A 60 7.37 -4.76 15.40
C THR A 60 7.27 -3.73 14.29
N ASN A 61 6.23 -3.71 13.45
CA ASN A 61 6.04 -2.66 12.44
C ASN A 61 5.86 -1.30 13.10
N GLU A 62 4.90 -1.18 14.02
CA GLU A 62 4.60 0.10 14.70
C GLU A 62 5.82 0.63 15.47
N ARG A 63 6.62 -0.27 16.06
CA ARG A 63 7.90 0.09 16.69
C ARG A 63 8.95 0.60 15.69
N LEU A 64 9.01 0.02 14.49
CA LEU A 64 9.89 0.50 13.43
C LEU A 64 9.46 1.90 12.96
N LEU A 65 8.16 2.10 12.73
CA LEU A 65 7.58 3.38 12.32
C LEU A 65 7.83 4.46 13.37
N ALA A 66 7.68 4.13 14.66
CA ALA A 66 7.94 5.05 15.77
C ALA A 66 9.37 5.61 15.78
N ARG A 67 10.37 4.86 15.27
CA ARG A 67 11.76 5.36 15.16
C ARG A 67 11.92 6.54 14.20
N VAL A 68 11.03 6.65 13.21
CA VAL A 68 11.05 7.75 12.21
C VAL A 68 10.12 8.88 12.63
N LEU A 69 9.02 8.55 13.31
CA LEU A 69 7.99 9.51 13.72
C LEU A 69 8.31 10.26 15.02
N ASP A 70 9.38 9.88 15.73
CA ASP A 70 9.82 10.60 16.93
C ASP A 70 10.15 12.07 16.58
N GLY A 71 9.47 13.00 17.24
CA GLY A 71 9.53 14.44 16.93
C GLY A 71 8.87 14.87 15.60
N ARG A 72 8.29 13.94 14.83
CA ARG A 72 7.74 14.18 13.48
C ARG A 72 6.32 13.65 13.30
N ARG A 73 5.61 13.39 14.41
CA ARG A 73 4.30 12.71 14.40
C ARG A 73 3.27 13.45 13.56
N ASP A 74 3.29 14.77 13.52
CA ASP A 74 2.29 15.58 12.81
C ASP A 74 2.49 15.58 11.28
N GLU A 75 3.62 15.07 10.78
CA GLU A 75 3.87 14.95 9.34
C GLU A 75 3.08 13.80 8.67
N VAL A 76 2.53 12.88 9.48
CA VAL A 76 1.88 11.65 8.98
C VAL A 76 0.51 11.44 9.59
N TYR A 77 -0.48 11.15 8.76
CA TYR A 77 -1.70 10.48 9.17
C TYR A 77 -1.46 8.96 9.18
N LEU A 78 -1.38 8.37 10.38
CA LEU A 78 -1.10 6.95 10.58
C LEU A 78 -2.42 6.18 10.80
N ALA A 79 -2.72 5.24 9.90
CA ALA A 79 -3.81 4.28 10.06
C ALA A 79 -3.26 2.93 10.52
N THR A 80 -3.75 2.44 11.66
CA THR A 80 -3.44 1.09 12.18
C THR A 80 -4.71 0.23 12.28
N LYS A 81 -4.52 -1.07 12.48
CA LYS A 81 -5.57 -2.09 12.55
C LYS A 81 -5.23 -3.11 13.63
N PHE A 82 -6.26 -3.76 14.13
CA PHE A 82 -6.18 -4.83 15.12
C PHE A 82 -7.23 -5.91 14.81
N GLY A 83 -7.17 -7.04 15.52
CA GLY A 83 -8.23 -8.06 15.50
C GLY A 83 -7.88 -9.39 14.80
N ILE A 84 -6.67 -9.52 14.23
CA ILE A 84 -6.15 -10.81 13.77
C ILE A 84 -5.16 -11.34 14.80
N LYS A 85 -5.44 -12.53 15.33
CA LYS A 85 -4.54 -13.28 16.20
C LYS A 85 -3.74 -14.29 15.38
N LEU A 86 -2.44 -14.32 15.62
CA LEU A 86 -1.54 -15.34 15.11
C LEU A 86 -1.50 -16.50 16.12
N ASP A 87 -1.57 -17.74 15.63
CA ASP A 87 -1.38 -18.91 16.49
C ASP A 87 0.12 -19.04 16.83
N PRO A 88 0.53 -19.00 18.12
CA PRO A 88 1.94 -19.13 18.49
C PRO A 88 2.56 -20.47 18.09
N ALA A 89 1.75 -21.51 17.91
CA ALA A 89 2.20 -22.85 17.51
C ALA A 89 2.25 -23.03 15.99
N ASP A 90 1.53 -22.20 15.22
CA ASP A 90 1.57 -22.21 13.76
C ASP A 90 1.41 -20.79 13.17
N PRO A 91 2.50 -20.14 12.74
CA PRO A 91 2.47 -18.78 12.21
C PRO A 91 1.70 -18.63 10.89
N ARG A 92 1.23 -19.72 10.28
CA ARG A 92 0.35 -19.70 9.10
C ARG A 92 -1.13 -19.64 9.49
N LYS A 93 -1.46 -20.04 10.71
CA LYS A 93 -2.82 -20.11 11.23
C LYS A 93 -3.22 -18.77 11.85
N ARG A 94 -4.39 -18.29 11.43
CA ARG A 94 -4.96 -16.99 11.80
C ARG A 94 -6.32 -17.23 12.43
N SER A 95 -6.63 -16.53 13.51
CA SER A 95 -7.99 -16.40 14.04
C SER A 95 -8.38 -14.93 14.12
N ILE A 96 -9.68 -14.66 13.99
CA ILE A 96 -10.22 -13.30 14.08
C ILE A 96 -10.85 -13.15 15.47
N ASP A 97 -10.59 -12.03 16.13
CA ASP A 97 -11.28 -11.62 17.35
C ASP A 97 -11.82 -10.19 17.15
N GLY A 98 -13.05 -10.09 16.63
CA GLY A 98 -13.68 -8.82 16.25
C GLY A 98 -14.95 -8.97 15.41
N THR A 99 -15.97 -9.69 15.90
CA THR A 99 -17.26 -9.94 15.20
C THR A 99 -17.94 -8.65 14.70
N PRO A 100 -18.66 -8.63 13.54
CA PRO A 100 -19.12 -9.74 12.66
C PRO A 100 -18.61 -9.63 11.19
N ALA A 101 -18.75 -10.57 10.24
CA ALA A 101 -18.91 -12.03 10.11
C ALA A 101 -18.67 -12.43 8.61
N ASP A 102 -18.62 -11.45 7.69
CA ASP A 102 -18.78 -11.69 6.24
C ASP A 102 -17.58 -11.20 5.38
N ASP A 103 -16.39 -11.78 5.55
CA ASP A 103 -15.23 -11.46 4.72
C ASP A 103 -15.11 -12.39 3.48
N TYR A 104 -15.46 -11.85 2.31
CA TYR A 104 -15.51 -12.56 1.03
C TYR A 104 -14.15 -12.98 0.45
N ARG A 105 -13.04 -12.41 0.94
CA ARG A 105 -11.70 -12.61 0.36
C ARG A 105 -11.19 -14.05 0.49
N ARG A 106 -11.86 -14.87 1.31
CA ARG A 106 -11.54 -16.28 1.56
C ARG A 106 -11.82 -17.21 0.37
N PHE A 107 -12.54 -16.75 -0.66
CA PHE A 107 -13.00 -17.59 -1.77
C PHE A 107 -12.73 -16.99 -3.17
N SER A 108 -11.78 -16.06 -3.31
CA SER A 108 -11.57 -15.33 -4.58
C SER A 108 -10.96 -16.24 -5.68
N PRO A 109 -11.69 -16.51 -6.79
CA PRO A 109 -11.20 -17.34 -7.90
C PRO A 109 -10.19 -16.62 -8.82
N ARG A 110 -9.78 -15.38 -8.47
CA ARG A 110 -8.95 -14.49 -9.31
C ARG A 110 -7.51 -15.00 -9.53
N PHE A 111 -7.08 -16.03 -8.83
CA PHE A 111 -5.68 -16.51 -8.81
C PHE A 111 -5.51 -17.98 -9.24
N GLU A 112 -6.51 -18.61 -9.87
CA GLU A 112 -6.46 -20.03 -10.25
C GLU A 112 -6.91 -20.30 -11.70
N GLY A 113 -6.37 -21.37 -12.31
CA GLY A 113 -6.84 -21.95 -13.57
C GLY A 113 -6.80 -21.00 -14.79
N GLU A 114 -7.84 -21.06 -15.64
CA GLU A 114 -7.98 -20.26 -16.86
C GLU A 114 -7.98 -18.74 -16.62
N ASN A 115 -8.15 -18.29 -15.37
CA ASN A 115 -8.10 -16.87 -15.02
C ASN A 115 -6.65 -16.33 -15.06
N PHE A 116 -5.63 -17.18 -14.93
CA PHE A 116 -4.22 -16.74 -15.01
C PHE A 116 -3.85 -16.28 -16.42
N GLU A 117 -4.14 -17.09 -17.44
CA GLU A 117 -3.87 -16.75 -18.85
C GLU A 117 -4.67 -15.53 -19.31
N LYS A 118 -5.94 -15.43 -18.89
CA LYS A 118 -6.78 -14.24 -19.16
C LYS A 118 -6.22 -12.98 -18.49
N ASN A 119 -5.69 -13.09 -17.27
CA ASN A 119 -5.03 -11.97 -16.60
C ASN A 119 -3.75 -11.55 -17.32
N LEU A 120 -2.98 -12.48 -17.91
CA LEU A 120 -1.79 -12.14 -18.69
C LEU A 120 -2.14 -11.29 -19.92
N THR A 121 -3.22 -11.63 -20.63
CA THR A 121 -3.68 -10.82 -21.78
C THR A 121 -4.02 -9.38 -21.37
N VAL A 122 -4.67 -9.22 -20.21
CA VAL A 122 -4.97 -7.88 -19.65
C VAL A 122 -3.69 -7.15 -19.25
N VAL A 123 -2.73 -7.87 -18.64
CA VAL A 123 -1.44 -7.28 -18.24
C VAL A 123 -0.67 -6.81 -19.46
N ASP A 124 -0.66 -7.56 -20.56
CA ASP A 124 0.04 -7.17 -21.78
C ASP A 124 -0.57 -5.91 -22.41
N ALA A 125 -1.90 -5.80 -22.47
CA ALA A 125 -2.56 -4.58 -22.91
C ALA A 125 -2.24 -3.36 -22.01
N VAL A 126 -2.11 -3.56 -20.69
CA VAL A 126 -1.70 -2.50 -19.76
C VAL A 126 -0.23 -2.11 -19.98
N LYS A 127 0.65 -3.05 -20.33
CA LYS A 127 2.05 -2.74 -20.67
C LYS A 127 2.12 -1.90 -21.92
N ASP A 128 1.42 -2.28 -22.98
CA ASP A 128 1.41 -1.53 -24.24
C ASP A 128 0.95 -0.08 -24.00
N LEU A 129 -0.12 0.11 -23.21
CA LEU A 129 -0.61 1.43 -22.85
C LEU A 129 0.36 2.22 -21.96
N ALA A 130 1.09 1.53 -21.08
CA ALA A 130 2.08 2.17 -20.22
C ALA A 130 3.30 2.62 -21.04
N ASP A 131 3.74 1.79 -21.99
CA ASP A 131 4.83 2.07 -22.92
C ASP A 131 4.50 3.28 -23.80
N ASP A 132 3.29 3.33 -24.37
CA ASP A 132 2.79 4.48 -25.15
C ASP A 132 2.80 5.79 -24.35
N LYS A 133 2.67 5.71 -23.03
CA LYS A 133 2.68 6.85 -22.11
C LYS A 133 4.05 7.10 -21.46
N GLY A 134 5.05 6.25 -21.71
CA GLY A 134 6.39 6.34 -21.11
C GLY A 134 6.41 6.15 -19.59
N VAL A 135 5.49 5.36 -19.03
CA VAL A 135 5.35 5.09 -17.58
C VAL A 135 5.39 3.60 -17.32
N THR A 136 5.58 3.17 -16.06
CA THR A 136 5.51 1.74 -15.74
C THR A 136 4.06 1.24 -15.68
N PRO A 137 3.80 -0.06 -15.92
CA PRO A 137 2.46 -0.63 -15.74
C PRO A 137 1.90 -0.41 -14.33
N SER A 138 2.77 -0.45 -13.31
CA SER A 138 2.40 -0.16 -11.92
C SER A 138 1.95 1.29 -11.74
N GLN A 139 2.68 2.24 -12.34
CA GLN A 139 2.33 3.65 -12.29
C GLN A 139 1.00 3.93 -13.00
N LEU A 140 0.80 3.34 -14.18
CA LEU A 140 -0.46 3.47 -14.92
C LEU A 140 -1.64 2.90 -14.12
N ALA A 141 -1.48 1.72 -13.50
CA ALA A 141 -2.50 1.12 -12.66
C ALA A 141 -2.84 2.00 -11.43
N LEU A 142 -1.83 2.56 -10.76
CA LEU A 142 -2.02 3.45 -9.62
C LEU A 142 -2.72 4.75 -10.02
N ALA A 143 -2.31 5.36 -11.13
CA ALA A 143 -2.94 6.55 -11.69
C ALA A 143 -4.42 6.28 -12.02
N TRP A 144 -4.71 5.12 -12.62
CA TRP A 144 -6.08 4.71 -12.95
C TRP A 144 -6.95 4.52 -11.70
N VAL A 145 -6.42 3.87 -10.66
CA VAL A 145 -7.13 3.72 -9.37
C VAL A 145 -7.43 5.09 -8.75
N MET A 146 -6.45 6.00 -8.74
CA MET A 146 -6.64 7.37 -8.24
C MET A 146 -7.66 8.16 -9.06
N ALA A 147 -7.77 7.91 -10.37
CA ALA A 147 -8.73 8.57 -11.24
C ALA A 147 -10.19 8.15 -10.97
N GLN A 148 -10.44 7.05 -10.26
CA GLN A 148 -11.80 6.58 -9.96
C GLN A 148 -12.58 7.49 -9.00
N GLY A 149 -11.92 8.44 -8.34
CA GLY A 149 -12.59 9.47 -7.55
C GLY A 149 -11.66 10.19 -6.59
N GLU A 150 -11.99 11.42 -6.22
CA GLU A 150 -11.15 12.30 -5.38
C GLU A 150 -10.90 11.76 -3.96
N HIS A 151 -11.73 10.82 -3.50
CA HIS A 151 -11.64 10.18 -2.18
C HIS A 151 -10.88 8.84 -2.21
N VAL A 152 -10.40 8.40 -3.38
CA VAL A 152 -9.65 7.14 -3.51
C VAL A 152 -8.18 7.38 -3.21
N VAL A 153 -7.59 6.65 -2.26
CA VAL A 153 -6.16 6.75 -1.94
C VAL A 153 -5.55 5.34 -1.93
N PRO A 154 -4.83 4.92 -2.98
CA PRO A 154 -4.14 3.63 -2.97
C PRO A 154 -2.97 3.65 -1.98
N ILE A 155 -2.69 2.50 -1.36
CA ILE A 155 -1.63 2.30 -0.36
C ILE A 155 -0.65 1.20 -0.82
N PRO A 156 0.06 1.36 -1.96
CA PRO A 156 1.00 0.34 -2.42
C PRO A 156 2.07 0.05 -1.38
N GLY A 157 2.37 -1.23 -1.19
CA GLY A 157 3.35 -1.68 -0.21
C GLY A 157 4.75 -1.77 -0.79
N THR A 158 5.73 -1.20 -0.10
CA THR A 158 7.15 -1.38 -0.42
C THR A 158 8.01 -1.16 0.81
N LYS A 159 9.17 -1.84 0.85
CA LYS A 159 10.26 -1.56 1.79
C LYS A 159 11.49 -0.95 1.13
N ARG A 160 11.45 -0.70 -0.19
CA ARG A 160 12.58 -0.21 -0.98
C ARG A 160 12.31 1.17 -1.55
N VAL A 161 13.33 2.03 -1.48
CA VAL A 161 13.26 3.43 -1.94
C VAL A 161 12.85 3.54 -3.41
N ARG A 162 13.47 2.75 -4.29
CA ARG A 162 13.18 2.78 -5.74
C ARG A 162 11.70 2.61 -6.06
N TYR A 163 11.03 1.64 -5.43
CA TYR A 163 9.62 1.39 -5.69
C TYR A 163 8.72 2.43 -5.04
N LEU A 164 9.14 3.02 -3.91
CA LEU A 164 8.43 4.14 -3.32
C LEU A 164 8.43 5.34 -4.27
N GLU A 165 9.58 5.68 -4.84
CA GLU A 165 9.71 6.79 -5.80
C GLU A 165 8.89 6.53 -7.06
N GLU A 166 8.97 5.32 -7.62
CA GLU A 166 8.17 4.91 -8.78
C GLU A 166 6.67 5.05 -8.48
N ASN A 167 6.20 4.54 -7.34
CA ASN A 167 4.81 4.62 -6.93
C ASN A 167 4.37 6.08 -6.69
N ALA A 168 5.18 6.88 -6.01
CA ALA A 168 4.85 8.28 -5.72
C ALA A 168 4.70 9.12 -6.99
N ALA A 169 5.53 8.87 -8.01
CA ALA A 169 5.43 9.53 -9.30
C ALA A 169 4.10 9.23 -10.03
N ALA A 170 3.40 8.13 -9.71
CA ALA A 170 2.09 7.84 -10.28
C ALA A 170 1.03 8.88 -9.94
N ALA A 171 1.18 9.61 -8.83
CA ALA A 171 0.24 10.66 -8.42
C ALA A 171 0.28 11.89 -9.34
N GLU A 172 1.35 12.04 -10.13
CA GLU A 172 1.53 13.15 -11.06
C GLU A 172 1.08 12.79 -12.49
N ILE A 173 0.69 11.53 -12.74
CA ILE A 173 0.18 11.09 -14.05
C ILE A 173 -1.28 11.53 -14.20
N GLU A 174 -1.57 12.22 -15.30
CA GLU A 174 -2.93 12.60 -15.67
C GLU A 174 -3.41 11.68 -16.79
N LEU A 175 -4.53 11.00 -16.54
CA LEU A 175 -5.20 10.17 -17.54
C LEU A 175 -6.21 11.02 -18.28
N ALA A 176 -6.12 11.02 -19.61
CA ALA A 176 -7.16 11.60 -20.44
C ALA A 176 -8.48 10.82 -20.27
N PRO A 177 -9.65 11.45 -20.45
CA PRO A 177 -10.94 10.78 -20.33
C PRO A 177 -11.23 9.70 -21.40
N GLU A 178 -10.32 9.48 -22.35
CA GLU A 178 -10.52 8.64 -23.56
C GLU A 178 -9.56 7.46 -23.62
#